data_AF-A0A924L8C6-F1
#
_entry.id   AF-A0A924L8C6-F1
#
_cell.length_a   1.000
_cell.length_b   1.000
_cell.length_c   1.000
_cell.angle_alpha   90.00
_cell.angle_beta   90.00
_cell.angle_gamma   90.00
#
_symmetry.space_group_name_H-M   'P 1'
#
loop_
_entity.id
_entity.type
_entity.pdbx_description
1 polymer ?
#
loop_
_entity_poly.entity_id
_entity_poly.type
_entity_poly.pdbx_seq_one_letter_code
_entity_poly.pdbx_strand_id
1 'polypeptide(L)'
;MADVVLGRAGDTVLVDLDVCAKTGHTTSQRVTLRGSTTPGWVIVLLAFTVVGFLLVCAMTSRRSRVTLPLDHGVYARWKRNGIVAWSVALGGVGALVAAATDYRGETEVWGGVGIGMVVAALVGGTVNSTVNGLGFGMTRHDDLVLTRAHPAFAQAVAQAAVEPALR
;
A
#
# COMPACT_ATOMS: atom_id res chain seq x y z
N MET A 1 -4.63 -13.76 -7.81
CA MET A 1 -5.17 -13.23 -6.53
C MET A 1 -6.59 -12.77 -6.79
N ALA A 2 -7.44 -12.76 -5.76
CA ALA A 2 -8.83 -12.36 -5.90
C ALA A 2 -9.04 -10.95 -5.34
N ASP A 3 -10.05 -10.27 -5.88
CA ASP A 3 -10.52 -8.97 -5.41
C ASP A 3 -11.82 -9.18 -4.66
N VAL A 4 -11.96 -8.53 -3.50
CA VAL A 4 -13.07 -8.70 -2.58
C VAL A 4 -13.66 -7.34 -2.24
N VAL A 5 -14.96 -7.16 -2.47
CA VAL A 5 -15.68 -5.96 -2.05
C VAL A 5 -15.98 -6.07 -0.56
N LEU A 6 -15.46 -5.13 0.23
CA LEU A 6 -15.57 -5.14 1.69
C LEU A 6 -16.70 -4.26 2.23
N GLY A 7 -17.21 -3.32 1.42
CA GLY A 7 -18.22 -2.35 1.84
C GLY A 7 -18.02 -1.01 1.15
N ARG A 8 -18.57 0.07 1.72
CA ARG A 8 -18.40 1.43 1.18
C ARG A 8 -17.13 2.08 1.71
N ALA A 9 -16.49 2.88 0.89
CA ALA A 9 -15.29 3.58 1.30
C ALA A 9 -15.61 4.76 2.24
N GLY A 10 -14.83 4.85 3.33
CA GLY A 10 -15.03 5.80 4.43
C GLY A 10 -15.59 5.12 5.68
N ASP A 11 -16.19 3.94 5.54
CA ASP A 11 -16.71 3.17 6.67
C ASP A 11 -15.60 2.42 7.42
N THR A 12 -15.88 2.10 8.68
CA THR A 12 -15.06 1.18 9.45
C THR A 12 -15.56 -0.23 9.18
N VAL A 13 -14.77 -1.02 8.46
CA VAL A 13 -15.13 -2.40 8.11
C VAL A 13 -14.40 -3.36 9.03
N LEU A 14 -15.16 -4.21 9.73
CA LEU A 14 -14.66 -5.34 10.49
C LEU A 14 -15.01 -6.63 9.75
N VAL A 15 -14.00 -7.38 9.31
CA VAL A 15 -14.20 -8.69 8.70
C VAL A 15 -14.00 -9.74 9.78
N ASP A 16 -15.09 -10.34 10.24
CA ASP A 16 -15.07 -11.38 11.27
C ASP A 16 -14.93 -12.77 10.65
N LEU A 17 -13.73 -13.05 10.13
CA LEU A 17 -13.38 -14.35 9.55
C LEU A 17 -12.07 -14.83 10.16
N ASP A 18 -11.96 -16.14 10.35
CA ASP A 18 -10.73 -16.77 10.85
C ASP A 18 -9.73 -17.12 9.75
N VAL A 19 -9.92 -16.65 8.51
CA VAL A 19 -9.02 -16.94 7.39
C VAL A 19 -8.13 -15.74 7.11
N CYS A 20 -6.81 -15.91 7.16
CA CYS A 20 -5.85 -14.84 6.88
C CYS A 20 -6.00 -14.31 5.45
N ALA A 21 -6.17 -12.99 5.31
CA ALA A 21 -6.41 -12.34 4.03
C ALA A 21 -5.29 -12.54 3.00
N LYS A 22 -4.04 -12.77 3.46
CA LYS A 22 -2.87 -12.89 2.57
C LYS A 22 -2.41 -14.33 2.34
N THR A 23 -2.42 -15.15 3.38
CA THR A 23 -1.93 -16.54 3.31
C THR A 23 -3.03 -17.57 3.13
N GLY A 24 -4.28 -17.24 3.48
CA GLY A 24 -5.39 -18.19 3.44
C GLY A 24 -5.39 -19.21 4.57
N HIS A 25 -4.41 -19.20 5.47
CA HIS A 25 -4.39 -20.06 6.65
C HIS A 25 -5.31 -19.53 7.73
N THR A 26 -5.75 -20.40 8.64
CA THR A 26 -6.54 -19.97 9.78
C THR A 26 -5.72 -19.09 10.72
N THR A 27 -6.29 -17.97 11.17
CA THR A 27 -5.66 -17.05 12.11
C THR A 27 -6.70 -16.33 12.96
N SER A 28 -6.45 -16.24 14.26
CA SER A 28 -7.23 -15.43 15.19
C SER A 28 -6.73 -13.98 15.29
N GLN A 29 -5.61 -13.68 14.64
CA GLN A 29 -4.96 -12.39 14.71
C GLN A 29 -5.63 -11.39 13.76
N ARG A 30 -5.97 -10.20 14.28
CA ARG A 30 -6.57 -9.12 13.51
C ARG A 30 -5.63 -7.93 13.46
N VAL A 31 -5.44 -7.38 12.26
CA VAL A 31 -4.64 -6.17 12.05
C VAL A 31 -5.55 -5.08 11.50
N THR A 32 -5.46 -3.90 12.10
CA THR A 32 -6.18 -2.72 11.63
C THR A 32 -5.30 -1.97 10.63
N LEU A 33 -5.68 -2.03 9.36
CA LEU A 33 -5.04 -1.29 8.29
C LEU A 33 -5.76 0.04 8.10
N ARG A 34 -4.97 1.11 7.97
CA ARG A 34 -5.45 2.44 7.62
C ARG A 34 -5.11 2.67 6.16
N GLY A 35 -6.14 2.81 5.35
CA GLY A 35 -6.03 3.11 3.93
C GLY A 35 -6.40 4.56 3.67
N SER A 36 -5.78 5.13 2.64
CA SER A 36 -6.32 6.29 1.94
C SER A 36 -6.33 5.95 0.47
N THR A 37 -7.48 6.11 -0.16
CA THR A 37 -7.61 5.96 -1.61
C THR A 37 -7.79 7.35 -2.21
N THR A 38 -6.99 7.62 -3.22
CA THR A 38 -7.07 8.84 -4.01
C THR A 38 -7.66 8.47 -5.38
N PRO A 39 -8.59 9.26 -5.93
CA PRO A 39 -9.11 9.00 -7.27
C PRO A 39 -7.98 8.95 -8.31
N GLY A 40 -8.02 7.98 -9.23
CA GLY A 40 -6.94 7.79 -10.20
C GLY A 40 -6.68 9.01 -11.10
N TRP A 41 -7.70 9.81 -11.38
CA TRP A 41 -7.56 11.04 -12.18
C TRP A 41 -6.66 12.09 -11.50
N VAL A 42 -6.52 12.06 -10.17
CA VAL A 42 -5.66 13.00 -9.44
C VAL A 42 -4.19 12.82 -9.85
N ILE A 43 -3.77 11.62 -10.26
CA ILE A 43 -2.41 11.36 -10.75
C ILE A 43 -2.09 12.22 -11.97
N VAL A 44 -3.09 12.57 -12.80
CA VAL A 44 -2.89 13.46 -13.96
C VAL A 44 -2.39 14.84 -13.52
N LEU A 45 -2.81 15.33 -12.34
CA LEU A 45 -2.34 16.62 -11.81
C LEU A 45 -0.85 16.63 -11.48
N LEU A 46 -0.26 15.47 -11.17
CA LEU A 46 1.17 15.35 -10.89
C LEU A 46 2.02 15.79 -12.09
N ALA A 47 1.53 15.56 -13.32
CA ALA A 47 2.20 15.99 -14.55
C ALA A 47 2.18 17.52 -14.74
N PHE A 48 1.21 18.22 -14.15
CA PHE A 48 1.10 19.68 -14.25
C PHE A 48 1.80 20.38 -13.10
N THR A 49 1.49 20.00 -11.86
CA THR A 49 2.08 20.62 -10.66
C THR A 49 2.11 19.63 -9.49
N VAL A 50 3.26 19.55 -8.81
CA VAL A 50 3.38 18.74 -7.58
C VAL A 50 2.53 19.33 -6.45
N VAL A 51 2.49 20.67 -6.32
CA VAL A 51 1.73 21.34 -5.25
C VAL A 51 0.22 21.14 -5.42
N GLY A 52 -0.31 21.30 -6.63
CA GLY A 52 -1.73 21.07 -6.91
C GLY A 52 -2.12 19.61 -6.71
N PHE A 53 -1.26 18.67 -7.12
CA PHE A 53 -1.44 17.24 -6.84
C PHE A 53 -1.56 16.97 -5.33
N LEU A 54 -0.66 17.51 -4.51
CA LEU A 54 -0.67 17.28 -3.06
C LEU A 54 -1.93 17.89 -2.41
N LEU A 55 -2.34 19.09 -2.82
CA LEU A 55 -3.51 19.77 -2.30
C LEU A 55 -4.80 19.00 -2.64
N VAL A 56 -4.97 18.58 -3.90
CA VAL A 56 -6.12 17.79 -4.32
C VAL A 56 -6.11 16.41 -3.69
N CYS A 57 -4.94 15.75 -3.55
CA CYS A 57 -4.80 14.52 -2.78
C CYS A 57 -5.30 14.69 -1.35
N ALA A 58 -4.88 15.75 -0.66
CA ALA A 58 -5.30 16.01 0.71
C ALA A 58 -6.81 16.20 0.82
N MET A 59 -7.42 16.99 -0.09
CA MET A 59 -8.87 17.26 -0.09
C MET A 59 -9.72 16.06 -0.49
N THR A 60 -9.25 15.23 -1.41
CA THR A 60 -10.02 14.08 -1.95
C THR A 60 -9.72 12.76 -1.25
N SER A 61 -8.69 12.72 -0.41
CA SER A 61 -8.35 11.51 0.35
C SER A 61 -9.48 11.14 1.29
N ARG A 62 -10.09 9.98 1.04
CA ARG A 62 -10.99 9.36 2.02
C ARG A 62 -10.20 8.39 2.86
N ARG A 63 -10.25 8.57 4.18
CA ARG A 63 -9.60 7.68 5.14
C ARG A 63 -10.53 6.50 5.40
N SER A 64 -10.02 5.29 5.23
CA SER A 64 -10.72 4.06 5.58
C SER A 64 -9.95 3.31 6.67
N ARG A 65 -10.69 2.67 7.58
CA ARG A 65 -10.13 1.80 8.61
C ARG A 65 -10.72 0.43 8.42
N VAL A 66 -9.87 -0.53 8.05
CA VAL A 66 -10.28 -1.92 7.83
C VAL A 66 -9.54 -2.80 8.83
N THR A 67 -10.30 -3.51 9.64
CA THR A 67 -9.76 -4.53 10.53
C THR A 67 -10.00 -5.89 9.89
N LEU A 68 -8.91 -6.57 9.54
CA LEU A 68 -8.96 -7.82 8.79
C LEU A 68 -8.03 -8.88 9.42
N PRO A 69 -8.36 -10.17 9.26
CA PRO A 69 -7.51 -11.26 9.73
C PRO A 69 -6.20 -11.28 8.93
N LEU A 70 -5.10 -11.02 9.61
CA LEU A 70 -3.77 -11.00 9.01
C LEU A 70 -2.75 -11.46 10.03
N ASP A 71 -1.96 -12.45 9.64
CA ASP A 71 -0.83 -12.90 10.45
C ASP A 71 0.16 -11.75 10.67
N HIS A 72 0.49 -11.50 11.94
CA HIS A 72 1.45 -10.48 12.37
C HIS A 72 2.83 -10.71 11.74
N GLY A 73 3.24 -11.96 11.48
CA GLY A 73 4.52 -12.25 10.85
C GLY A 73 4.60 -11.67 9.42
N VAL A 74 3.52 -11.79 8.66
CA VAL A 74 3.42 -11.25 7.29
C VAL A 74 3.36 -9.73 7.33
N TYR A 75 2.54 -9.17 8.22
CA TYR A 75 2.42 -7.73 8.39
C TYR A 75 3.74 -7.07 8.83
N ALA A 76 4.43 -7.65 9.82
CA ALA A 76 5.71 -7.17 10.31
C ALA A 76 6.78 -7.22 9.21
N ARG A 77 6.80 -8.28 8.38
CA ARG A 77 7.72 -8.40 7.25
C ARG A 77 7.48 -7.30 6.21
N TRP A 78 6.22 -7.07 5.84
CA TRP A 78 5.85 -5.99 4.92
C TRP A 78 6.30 -4.63 5.46
N LYS A 79 5.99 -4.33 6.73
CA LYS A 79 6.36 -3.06 7.39
C LYS A 79 7.87 -2.88 7.48
N ARG A 80 8.61 -3.91 7.90
CA ARG A 80 10.07 -3.87 8.02
C ARG A 80 10.73 -3.62 6.67
N ASN A 81 10.32 -4.34 5.63
CA ASN A 81 10.86 -4.15 4.29
C ASN A 81 10.51 -2.77 3.72
N GLY A 82 9.33 -2.22 4.06
CA GLY A 82 8.96 -0.86 3.72
C GLY A 82 9.89 0.19 4.36
N ILE A 83 10.22 0.02 5.65
CA ILE A 83 11.18 0.88 6.35
C ILE A 83 12.56 0.80 5.70
N VAL A 84 13.05 -0.41 5.41
CA VAL A 84 14.34 -0.60 4.75
C VAL A 84 14.37 0.08 3.38
N ALA A 85 13.34 -0.09 2.56
CA ALA A 85 13.24 0.57 1.27
C ALA A 85 13.29 2.11 1.41
N TRP A 86 12.54 2.67 2.37
CA TRP A 86 12.59 4.10 2.65
C TRP A 86 13.97 4.59 3.10
N SER A 87 14.65 3.86 3.98
CA SER A 87 16.00 4.20 4.41
C SER A 87 16.99 4.20 3.25
N VAL A 88 16.90 3.23 2.34
CA VAL A 88 17.75 3.17 1.14
C VAL A 88 17.44 4.33 0.20
N ALA A 89 16.16 4.68 0.00
CA ALA A 89 15.78 5.83 -0.82
C ALA A 89 16.34 7.14 -0.23
N LEU A 90 16.21 7.36 1.08
CA LEU A 90 16.75 8.54 1.76
C LEU A 90 18.27 8.61 1.67
N GLY A 91 18.97 7.47 1.83
CA GLY A 91 20.41 7.38 1.62
C GLY A 91 20.82 7.75 0.19
N GLY A 92 20.07 7.27 -0.81
CA GLY A 92 20.30 7.61 -2.21
C GLY A 92 20.09 9.09 -2.53
N VAL A 93 19.02 9.70 -1.98
CA VAL A 93 18.78 11.14 -2.10
C VAL A 93 19.90 11.94 -1.42
N GLY A 94 20.36 11.49 -0.24
CA GLY A 94 21.51 12.11 0.45
C GLY A 94 22.79 12.08 -0.39
N ALA A 95 23.08 10.95 -1.04
CA ALA A 95 24.21 10.82 -1.95
C ALA A 95 24.09 11.74 -3.18
N LEU A 96 22.88 11.90 -3.73
CA LEU A 96 22.62 12.84 -4.83
C LEU A 96 22.85 14.30 -4.42
N VAL A 97 22.38 14.68 -3.24
CA VAL A 97 22.60 16.05 -2.71
C VAL A 97 24.09 16.29 -2.49
N ALA A 98 24.81 15.34 -1.89
CA ALA A 98 26.25 15.42 -1.69
C ALA A 98 26.98 15.61 -3.03
N ALA A 99 26.64 14.80 -4.04
CA ALA A 99 27.20 14.91 -5.40
C ALA A 99 26.90 16.27 -6.05
N ALA A 100 25.70 16.83 -5.85
CA ALA A 100 25.34 18.13 -6.41
C ALA A 100 26.08 19.30 -5.74
N THR A 101 26.52 19.13 -4.48
CA THR A 101 27.24 20.16 -3.72
C THR A 101 28.77 20.04 -3.80
N ASP A 102 29.29 18.91 -4.28
CA ASP A 102 30.73 18.69 -4.33
C ASP A 102 31.35 19.35 -5.56
N TYR A 103 32.17 20.37 -5.32
CA TYR A 103 32.87 21.14 -6.37
C TYR A 103 34.13 20.43 -6.90
N ARG A 104 34.53 19.28 -6.34
CA ARG A 104 35.83 18.64 -6.60
C ARG A 104 35.88 17.68 -7.78
N GLY A 105 34.79 17.48 -8.52
CA GLY A 105 34.78 16.71 -9.76
C GLY A 105 34.67 15.18 -9.60
N GLU A 106 34.54 14.64 -8.38
CA GLU A 106 34.16 13.23 -8.13
C GLU A 106 32.63 13.00 -8.25
N THR A 107 31.93 13.94 -8.88
CA THR A 107 30.48 14.04 -8.95
C THR A 107 29.81 12.87 -9.70
N GLU A 108 30.53 12.20 -10.61
CA GLU A 108 29.95 11.11 -11.41
C GLU A 108 29.69 9.84 -10.59
N VAL A 109 30.61 9.45 -9.69
CA VAL A 109 30.49 8.19 -8.95
C VAL A 109 29.38 8.29 -7.90
N TRP A 110 29.35 9.37 -7.11
CA TRP A 110 28.32 9.57 -6.09
C TRP A 110 26.94 9.82 -6.69
N GLY A 111 26.87 10.49 -7.84
CA GLY A 111 25.63 10.64 -8.61
C GLY A 111 25.07 9.29 -9.06
N GLY A 112 25.92 8.44 -9.65
CA GLY A 112 25.54 7.09 -10.08
C GLY A 112 25.06 6.20 -8.93
N VAL A 113 25.78 6.20 -7.80
CA VAL A 113 25.41 5.45 -6.59
C VAL A 113 24.08 5.95 -6.03
N GLY A 114 23.89 7.27 -5.95
CA GLY A 114 22.65 7.86 -5.45
C GLY A 114 21.43 7.47 -6.29
N ILE A 115 21.54 7.58 -7.62
CA ILE A 115 20.48 7.13 -8.55
C ILE A 115 20.20 5.64 -8.37
N GLY A 116 21.25 4.82 -8.35
CA GLY A 116 21.13 3.37 -8.17
C GLY A 116 20.39 2.98 -6.90
N MET A 117 20.70 3.64 -5.77
CA MET A 117 20.03 3.42 -4.49
C MET A 117 18.55 3.82 -4.54
N VAL A 118 18.21 4.97 -5.12
CA VAL A 118 16.82 5.42 -5.25
C VAL A 118 16.02 4.44 -6.12
N VAL A 119 16.55 4.03 -7.27
CA VAL A 119 15.90 3.06 -8.16
C VAL A 119 15.72 1.71 -7.45
N ALA A 120 16.75 1.19 -6.79
CA ALA A 120 16.67 -0.06 -6.05
C ALA A 120 15.62 0.00 -4.93
N ALA A 121 15.54 1.11 -4.21
CA ALA A 121 14.53 1.33 -3.18
C ALA A 121 13.10 1.37 -3.76
N LEU A 122 12.90 2.06 -4.88
CA LEU A 122 11.60 2.15 -5.55
C LEU A 122 11.15 0.78 -6.06
N VAL A 123 12.03 0.05 -6.75
CA VAL A 123 11.73 -1.30 -7.27
C VAL A 123 11.49 -2.26 -6.11
N GLY A 124 12.39 -2.30 -5.13
CA GLY A 124 12.26 -3.16 -3.94
C GLY A 124 11.01 -2.87 -3.12
N GLY A 125 10.69 -1.59 -2.93
CA GLY A 125 9.47 -1.15 -2.26
C GLY A 125 8.21 -1.57 -3.03
N THR A 126 8.22 -1.41 -4.36
CA THR A 126 7.11 -1.82 -5.23
C THR A 126 6.90 -3.33 -5.17
N VAL A 127 7.95 -4.13 -5.35
CA VAL A 127 7.90 -5.60 -5.25
C VAL A 127 7.43 -6.04 -3.86
N ASN A 128 7.94 -5.42 -2.79
CA ASN A 128 7.48 -5.74 -1.45
C ASN A 128 5.99 -5.41 -1.26
N SER A 129 5.51 -4.30 -1.83
CA SER A 129 4.10 -3.90 -1.77
C SER A 129 3.19 -4.84 -2.57
N THR A 130 3.66 -5.37 -3.70
CA THR A 130 2.88 -6.29 -4.55
C THR A 130 2.85 -7.69 -3.98
N VAL A 131 4.00 -8.19 -3.51
CA VAL A 131 4.13 -9.55 -2.99
C VAL A 131 3.56 -9.67 -1.59
N ASN A 132 3.94 -8.77 -0.67
CA ASN A 132 3.59 -8.90 0.75
C ASN A 132 2.42 -7.99 1.18
N GLY A 133 2.12 -6.95 0.41
CA GLY A 133 1.02 -6.03 0.71
C GLY A 133 -0.34 -6.59 0.30
N LEU A 134 -1.37 -6.13 1.01
CA LEU A 134 -2.74 -6.12 0.51
C LEU A 134 -2.96 -4.80 -0.23
N GLY A 135 -3.70 -4.81 -1.33
CA GLY A 135 -4.08 -3.58 -2.01
C GLY A 135 -5.46 -3.13 -1.57
N PHE A 136 -5.67 -1.81 -1.57
CA PHE A 136 -6.99 -1.22 -1.38
C PHE A 136 -7.28 -0.35 -2.59
N GLY A 137 -8.44 -0.58 -3.20
CA GLY A 137 -8.96 0.20 -4.30
C GLY A 137 -10.36 0.70 -3.99
N MET A 138 -10.84 1.60 -4.84
CA MET A 138 -12.25 1.99 -4.88
C MET A 138 -12.83 1.63 -6.25
N THR A 139 -14.06 1.12 -6.27
CA THR A 139 -14.84 1.05 -7.51
C THR A 139 -15.38 2.43 -7.90
N ARG A 140 -15.99 2.52 -9.09
CA ARG A 140 -16.71 3.71 -9.54
C ARG A 140 -17.90 4.07 -8.63
N HIS A 141 -18.41 3.13 -7.83
CA HIS A 141 -19.56 3.32 -6.93
C HIS A 141 -19.14 3.62 -5.48
N ASP A 142 -17.89 4.01 -5.25
CA ASP A 142 -17.30 4.21 -3.91
C ASP A 142 -17.24 2.93 -3.06
N ASP A 143 -17.22 1.73 -3.66
CA ASP A 143 -17.03 0.50 -2.91
C ASP A 143 -15.54 0.28 -2.61
N LEU A 144 -15.23 -0.05 -1.37
CA LEU A 144 -13.90 -0.43 -0.94
C LEU A 144 -13.59 -1.86 -1.38
N VAL A 145 -12.60 -2.00 -2.26
CA VAL A 145 -12.15 -3.29 -2.78
C VAL A 145 -10.81 -3.64 -2.17
N LEU A 146 -10.74 -4.77 -1.48
CA LEU A 146 -9.49 -5.40 -1.11
C LEU A 146 -8.96 -6.13 -2.33
N THR A 147 -7.87 -5.64 -2.90
CA THR A 147 -7.19 -6.29 -4.00
C THR A 147 -6.05 -7.15 -3.50
N ARG A 148 -5.65 -8.13 -4.31
CA ARG A 148 -4.52 -9.02 -4.00
C ARG A 148 -4.75 -9.90 -2.76
N ALA A 149 -6.01 -10.22 -2.47
CA ALA A 149 -6.36 -11.16 -1.41
C ALA A 149 -6.10 -12.61 -1.83
N HIS A 150 -5.89 -13.47 -0.85
CA HIS A 150 -5.76 -14.90 -1.06
C HIS A 150 -7.11 -15.49 -1.54
N PRO A 151 -7.13 -16.43 -2.51
CA PRO A 151 -8.38 -17.02 -2.99
C PRO A 151 -9.24 -17.64 -1.90
N ALA A 152 -8.64 -18.34 -0.92
CA ALA A 152 -9.37 -18.93 0.21
C ALA A 152 -10.07 -17.87 1.07
N PHE A 153 -9.46 -16.69 1.26
CA PHE A 153 -10.10 -15.59 1.96
C PHE A 153 -11.27 -15.02 1.15
N ALA A 154 -11.09 -14.83 -0.16
CA ALA A 154 -12.16 -14.36 -1.03
C ALA A 154 -13.35 -15.32 -1.06
N GLN A 155 -13.10 -16.64 -1.05
CA GLN A 155 -14.14 -17.65 -0.95
C GLN A 155 -14.85 -17.60 0.41
N ALA A 156 -14.12 -17.44 1.51
CA ALA A 156 -14.71 -17.30 2.85
C ALA A 156 -15.58 -16.04 2.97
N VAL A 157 -15.14 -14.91 2.40
CA VAL A 157 -15.94 -13.68 2.35
C VAL A 157 -17.18 -13.88 1.48
N ALA A 158 -17.05 -14.53 0.32
CA ALA A 158 -18.18 -14.81 -0.55
C ALA A 158 -19.22 -15.72 0.14
N GLN A 159 -18.77 -16.73 0.90
CA GLN A 159 -19.67 -17.60 1.68
C GLN A 159 -20.36 -16.85 2.81
N ALA A 160 -19.63 -16.02 3.57
CA ALA A 160 -20.20 -15.22 4.64
C ALA A 160 -21.16 -14.13 4.14
N ALA A 161 -20.89 -13.53 2.97
CA ALA A 161 -21.78 -12.55 2.36
C ALA A 161 -23.08 -13.17 1.80
N VAL A 162 -23.07 -14.47 1.53
CA VAL A 162 -24.25 -15.23 1.06
C VAL A 162 -25.19 -15.61 2.21
N GLU A 163 -24.72 -15.58 3.46
CA GLU A 163 -25.62 -15.60 4.62
C GLU A 163 -26.19 -14.18 4.83
N PRO A 164 -27.44 -13.89 4.43
CA PRO A 164 -28.05 -12.62 4.80
C PRO A 164 -28.05 -12.56 6.33
N ALA A 165 -27.43 -11.52 6.88
CA ALA A 165 -27.56 -11.21 8.30
C ALA A 165 -29.05 -11.15 8.63
N LEU A 166 -29.55 -12.22 9.26
CA LEU A 166 -30.88 -12.26 9.86
C LEU A 166 -30.88 -11.11 10.89
N ARG A 167 -31.50 -10.00 10.51
CA ARG A 167 -31.79 -8.89 11.40
C ARG A 167 -32.89 -9.30 12.38
#